data_AF-A0A6I3J6E9-F1
#
_entry.id   AF-A0A6I3J6E9-F1
#
_cell.length_a   1.000
_cell.length_b   1.000
_cell.length_c   1.000
_cell.angle_alpha   90.00
_cell.angle_beta   90.00
_cell.angle_gamma   90.00
#
_symmetry.space_group_name_H-M   'P 1'
#
loop_
_entity.id
_entity.type
_entity.pdbx_description
1 polymer ?
#
loop_
_entity_poly.entity_id
_entity_poly.type
_entity_poly.pdbx_seq_one_letter_code
_entity_poly.pdbx_strand_id
1 'polypeptide(L)'
;MPGTESHENPQAQAAAILEELRIAGYDVDSVYSLRERYRDYRDAVPILAGWLPRVRDMDLKEGLLRSLAVRFAQAALPALIEDFTRMDTSVDPTGFQLRWAAGNSIEVLWDDRCFDDLVALATDRAYGRGREMVVRGLGRSKRAEAADVLIGLLDDPDVLVPAVIALRKHPDPRARGPLEKAHAGQERWVQKEIEKTLATLPS
;
A
#
# COMPACT_ATOMS: atom_id res chain seq x y z
N MET A 1 34.04 15.87 -20.09
CA MET A 1 33.02 16.75 -19.51
C MET A 1 31.98 15.86 -18.83
N PRO A 2 32.04 15.65 -17.51
CA PRO A 2 30.99 14.93 -16.82
C PRO A 2 29.80 15.87 -16.63
N GLY A 3 28.70 15.57 -17.31
CA GLY A 3 27.43 16.27 -17.16
C GLY A 3 26.82 15.95 -15.81
N THR A 4 26.78 16.97 -14.96
CA THR A 4 26.00 17.15 -13.73
C THR A 4 24.82 16.19 -13.55
N GLU A 5 24.98 15.26 -12.61
CA GLU A 5 23.90 14.56 -11.90
C GLU A 5 23.12 15.58 -11.05
N SER A 6 22.11 16.22 -11.62
CA SER A 6 21.25 17.17 -10.89
C SER A 6 20.14 16.49 -10.07
N HIS A 7 20.37 15.27 -9.56
CA HIS A 7 19.32 14.45 -8.94
C HIS A 7 19.41 14.25 -7.41
N GLU A 8 20.31 14.91 -6.68
CA GLU A 8 20.64 14.49 -5.31
C GLU A 8 20.36 15.48 -4.16
N ASN A 9 19.68 16.62 -4.38
CA ASN A 9 19.31 17.50 -3.25
C ASN A 9 17.82 17.36 -2.87
N PRO A 10 17.49 16.71 -1.73
CA PRO A 10 16.13 16.59 -1.22
C PRO A 10 15.39 17.92 -1.08
N GLN A 11 16.10 18.99 -0.67
CA GLN A 11 15.51 20.32 -0.49
C GLN A 11 15.14 20.95 -1.83
N ALA A 12 15.96 20.73 -2.88
CA ALA A 12 15.66 21.20 -4.22
C ALA A 12 14.47 20.44 -4.83
N GLN A 13 14.40 19.11 -4.60
CA GLN A 13 13.26 18.30 -5.02
C GLN A 13 11.98 18.73 -4.30
N ALA A 14 12.03 18.91 -2.97
CA ALA A 14 10.90 19.40 -2.19
C ALA A 14 10.43 20.77 -2.72
N ALA A 15 11.35 21.73 -2.91
CA ALA A 15 11.01 23.05 -3.44
C ALA A 15 10.36 22.97 -4.85
N ALA A 16 10.86 22.09 -5.73
CA ALA A 16 10.29 21.90 -7.05
C ALA A 16 8.85 21.32 -6.98
N ILE A 17 8.62 20.33 -6.12
CA ILE A 17 7.27 19.77 -5.91
C ILE A 17 6.32 20.83 -5.36
N LEU A 18 6.74 21.60 -4.35
CA LEU A 18 5.92 22.67 -3.77
C LEU A 18 5.61 23.77 -4.78
N GLU A 19 6.55 24.12 -5.65
CA GLU A 19 6.31 25.08 -6.73
C GLU A 19 5.32 24.56 -7.78
N GLU A 20 5.44 23.30 -8.21
CA GLU A 20 4.46 22.68 -9.11
C GLU A 20 3.06 22.62 -8.48
N LEU A 21 2.96 22.28 -7.19
CA LEU A 21 1.71 22.32 -6.44
C LEU A 21 1.13 23.74 -6.35
N ARG A 22 1.98 24.75 -6.09
CA ARG A 22 1.57 26.16 -6.05
C ARG A 22 1.05 26.64 -7.41
N ILE A 23 1.71 26.28 -8.50
CA ILE A 23 1.25 26.57 -9.87
C ILE A 23 -0.12 25.91 -10.15
N ALA A 24 -0.33 24.70 -9.62
CA ALA A 24 -1.62 24.01 -9.70
C ALA A 24 -2.69 24.55 -8.71
N GLY A 25 -2.38 25.59 -7.93
CA GLY A 25 -3.33 26.26 -7.03
C GLY A 25 -3.32 25.75 -5.58
N TYR A 26 -2.32 24.96 -5.18
CA TYR A 26 -2.18 24.42 -3.83
C TYR A 26 -1.03 25.12 -3.08
N ASP A 27 -1.37 25.96 -2.11
CA ASP A 27 -0.42 26.68 -1.26
C ASP A 27 -0.11 25.88 0.01
N VAL A 28 0.97 25.11 -0.05
CA VAL A 28 1.40 24.20 1.01
C VAL A 28 2.90 24.37 1.29
N ASP A 29 3.27 24.16 2.55
CA ASP A 29 4.65 24.18 3.05
C ASP A 29 5.30 22.79 3.04
N SER A 30 4.50 21.74 2.85
CA SER A 30 4.95 20.37 2.70
C SER A 30 3.95 19.55 1.89
N VAL A 31 4.41 18.42 1.34
CA VAL A 31 3.53 17.45 0.66
C VAL A 31 2.47 16.87 1.61
N TYR A 32 2.78 16.75 2.90
CA TYR A 32 1.83 16.27 3.93
C TYR A 32 0.65 17.23 4.12
N SER A 33 0.94 18.53 4.11
CA SER A 33 -0.05 19.59 4.34
C SER A 33 -1.15 19.62 3.28
N LEU A 34 -0.93 19.02 2.11
CA LEU A 34 -1.93 18.92 1.03
C LEU A 34 -3.21 18.22 1.52
N ARG A 35 -3.07 17.11 2.26
CA ARG A 35 -4.20 16.35 2.81
C ARG A 35 -4.92 17.03 3.95
N GLU A 36 -4.19 17.84 4.70
CA GLU A 36 -4.71 18.54 5.88
C GLU A 36 -5.50 19.78 5.48
N ARG A 37 -5.03 20.50 4.45
CA ARG A 37 -5.60 21.77 4.01
C ARG A 37 -6.69 21.61 2.95
N TYR A 38 -6.60 20.59 2.10
CA TYR A 38 -7.49 20.44 0.95
C TYR A 38 -8.33 19.16 1.03
N ARG A 39 -9.65 19.33 0.91
CA ARG A 39 -10.60 18.21 0.79
C ARG A 39 -10.57 17.55 -0.58
N ASP A 40 -10.17 18.30 -1.60
CA ASP A 40 -10.03 17.84 -2.98
C ASP A 40 -8.77 18.45 -3.59
N TYR A 41 -7.88 17.60 -4.09
CA TYR A 41 -6.66 17.99 -4.78
C TYR A 41 -6.38 17.08 -5.97
N ARG A 42 -7.44 16.67 -6.68
CA ARG A 42 -7.33 15.79 -7.86
C ARG A 42 -6.31 16.27 -8.89
N ASP A 43 -6.21 17.58 -9.09
CA ASP A 43 -5.28 18.16 -10.07
C ASP A 43 -3.81 18.05 -9.63
N ALA A 44 -3.54 17.82 -8.34
CA ALA A 44 -2.20 17.53 -7.84
C ALA A 44 -1.79 16.06 -8.01
N VAL A 45 -2.72 15.12 -8.24
CA VAL A 45 -2.41 13.69 -8.32
C VAL A 45 -1.37 13.38 -9.41
N PRO A 46 -1.46 13.92 -10.65
CA PRO A 46 -0.44 13.68 -11.67
C PRO A 46 0.94 14.20 -11.29
N ILE A 47 1.01 15.33 -10.57
CA ILE A 47 2.25 15.91 -10.05
C ILE A 47 2.88 14.93 -9.06
N LEU A 48 2.13 14.56 -8.01
CA LEU A 48 2.62 13.66 -6.96
C LEU A 48 3.09 12.31 -7.53
N ALA A 49 2.30 11.71 -8.42
CA ALA A 49 2.64 10.43 -9.05
C ALA A 49 3.88 10.54 -9.96
N GLY A 50 4.06 11.65 -10.68
CA GLY A 50 5.22 11.90 -11.52
C GLY A 50 6.54 12.04 -10.75
N TRP A 51 6.46 12.45 -9.48
CA TRP A 51 7.64 12.61 -8.61
C TRP A 51 8.06 11.32 -7.88
N LEU A 52 7.15 10.36 -7.68
CA LEU A 52 7.46 9.08 -7.02
C LEU A 52 8.77 8.41 -7.48
N PRO A 53 9.01 8.18 -8.79
CA PRO A 53 10.23 7.49 -9.23
C PRO A 53 11.51 8.35 -9.11
N ARG A 54 11.38 9.64 -8.84
CA ARG A 54 12.50 10.61 -8.84
C ARG A 54 12.99 10.94 -7.42
N VAL A 55 12.12 10.81 -6.42
CA VAL A 55 12.46 11.10 -5.03
C VAL A 55 13.18 9.92 -4.40
N ARG A 56 14.32 10.23 -3.76
CA ARG A 56 15.16 9.26 -3.01
C ARG A 56 15.14 9.51 -1.51
N ASP A 57 14.89 10.76 -1.11
CA ASP A 57 14.70 11.13 0.28
C ASP A 57 13.48 10.42 0.87
N MET A 58 13.68 9.75 2.01
CA MET A 58 12.66 8.87 2.58
C MET A 58 11.45 9.65 3.08
N ASP A 59 11.67 10.76 3.79
CA ASP A 59 10.59 11.54 4.40
C ASP A 59 9.72 12.21 3.33
N LEU A 60 10.35 12.77 2.29
CA LEU A 60 9.65 13.33 1.14
C LEU A 60 8.89 12.27 0.37
N LYS A 61 9.47 11.06 0.21
CA LYS A 61 8.82 9.96 -0.49
C LYS A 61 7.62 9.41 0.27
N GLU A 62 7.74 9.23 1.59
CA GLU A 62 6.62 8.87 2.44
C GLU A 62 5.49 9.90 2.32
N GLY A 63 5.83 11.19 2.29
CA GLY A 63 4.87 12.27 2.09
C GLY A 63 4.10 12.14 0.78
N LEU A 64 4.79 11.89 -0.33
CA LEU A 64 4.16 11.64 -1.64
C LEU A 64 3.24 10.42 -1.59
N LEU A 65 3.72 9.30 -1.07
CA LEU A 65 2.94 8.06 -0.96
C LEU A 65 1.66 8.29 -0.15
N ARG A 66 1.77 8.92 1.03
CA ARG A 66 0.62 9.21 1.88
C ARG A 66 -0.33 10.23 1.27
N SER A 67 0.16 11.19 0.50
CA SER A 67 -0.69 12.14 -0.23
C SER A 67 -1.44 11.50 -1.40
N LEU A 68 -0.99 10.34 -1.89
CA LEU A 68 -1.71 9.55 -2.89
C LEU A 68 -2.71 8.56 -2.28
N ALA A 69 -2.76 8.40 -0.95
CA ALA A 69 -3.68 7.50 -0.25
C ALA A 69 -5.12 8.07 -0.15
N VAL A 70 -5.69 8.49 -1.28
CA VAL A 70 -7.04 9.08 -1.37
C VAL A 70 -7.84 8.54 -2.54
N ARG A 71 -9.15 8.37 -2.34
CA ARG A 71 -10.07 7.70 -3.27
C ARG A 71 -10.31 8.40 -4.61
N PHE A 72 -9.70 9.54 -4.89
CA PHE A 72 -9.76 10.18 -6.21
C PHE A 72 -8.43 10.07 -6.98
N ALA A 73 -7.40 9.46 -6.38
CA ALA A 73 -6.08 9.30 -6.97
C ALA A 73 -5.91 7.97 -7.74
N GLN A 74 -7.00 7.37 -8.26
CA GLN A 74 -6.94 6.08 -8.98
C GLN A 74 -5.92 6.07 -10.11
N ALA A 75 -5.74 7.20 -10.80
CA ALA A 75 -4.77 7.31 -11.89
C ALA A 75 -3.31 7.08 -11.44
N ALA A 76 -3.00 7.19 -10.14
CA ALA A 76 -1.67 6.96 -9.58
C ALA A 76 -1.40 5.48 -9.26
N LEU A 77 -2.39 4.58 -9.31
CA LEU A 77 -2.21 3.18 -8.93
C LEU A 77 -1.07 2.48 -9.70
N PRO A 78 -0.91 2.64 -11.03
CA PRO A 78 0.21 2.03 -11.75
C PRO A 78 1.57 2.54 -11.26
N ALA A 79 1.70 3.84 -10.97
CA ALA A 79 2.94 4.42 -10.45
C ALA A 79 3.26 3.91 -9.04
N LEU A 80 2.24 3.68 -8.20
CA LEU A 80 2.42 3.10 -6.86
C LEU A 80 2.86 1.63 -6.91
N ILE A 81 2.30 0.84 -7.84
CA ILE A 81 2.71 -0.56 -8.06
C ILE A 81 4.17 -0.61 -8.51
N GLU A 82 4.54 0.23 -9.49
CA GLU A 82 5.93 0.31 -9.97
C GLU A 82 6.89 0.75 -8.86
N ASP A 83 6.54 1.79 -8.11
CA ASP A 83 7.37 2.29 -7.02
C ASP A 83 7.56 1.26 -5.90
N PHE A 84 6.47 0.58 -5.50
CA PHE A 84 6.53 -0.53 -4.55
C PHE A 84 7.47 -1.63 -5.04
N THR A 85 7.39 -1.99 -6.33
CA THR A 85 8.23 -3.05 -6.91
C THR A 85 9.71 -2.67 -6.92
N ARG A 86 10.03 -1.43 -7.33
CA ARG A 86 11.42 -0.95 -7.50
C ARG A 86 12.13 -0.55 -6.20
N MET A 87 11.39 -0.42 -5.11
CA MET A 87 11.94 0.08 -3.85
C MET A 87 13.04 -0.83 -3.32
N ASP A 88 14.23 -0.28 -3.11
CA ASP A 88 15.36 -1.05 -2.58
C ASP A 88 15.09 -1.43 -1.12
N THR A 89 15.16 -2.73 -0.81
CA THR A 89 14.93 -3.27 0.52
C THR A 89 15.95 -2.75 1.54
N SER A 90 17.13 -2.28 1.11
CA SER A 90 18.11 -1.64 2.00
C SER A 90 17.70 -0.23 2.47
N VAL A 91 16.82 0.44 1.73
CA VAL A 91 16.32 1.79 2.07
C VAL A 91 15.20 1.72 3.11
N ASP A 92 14.39 0.66 3.11
CA ASP A 92 13.41 0.37 4.16
C ASP A 92 13.57 -1.09 4.62
N PRO A 93 14.60 -1.40 5.45
CA PRO A 93 14.92 -2.76 5.86
C PRO A 93 13.77 -3.45 6.60
N THR A 94 12.91 -2.66 7.23
CA THR A 94 11.76 -3.16 7.99
C THR A 94 10.51 -3.33 7.14
N GLY A 95 10.42 -2.60 6.02
CA GLY A 95 9.22 -2.48 5.20
C GLY A 95 8.09 -1.65 5.81
N PHE A 96 8.25 -1.11 7.03
CA PHE A 96 7.18 -0.40 7.77
C PHE A 96 7.06 1.09 7.47
N GLN A 97 7.93 1.64 6.65
CA GLN A 97 7.87 3.06 6.29
C GLN A 97 7.36 3.21 4.87
N LEU A 98 8.25 3.05 3.89
CA LEU A 98 7.96 3.36 2.50
C LEU A 98 7.12 2.28 1.83
N ARG A 99 7.46 0.99 1.99
CA ARG A 99 6.66 -0.10 1.41
C ARG A 99 5.29 -0.16 2.05
N TRP A 100 5.20 0.00 3.36
CA TRP A 100 3.92 0.06 4.06
C TRP A 100 3.07 1.26 3.61
N ALA A 101 3.66 2.46 3.47
CA ALA A 101 2.95 3.64 2.97
C ALA A 101 2.45 3.44 1.53
N ALA A 102 3.28 2.89 0.64
CA ALA A 102 2.87 2.54 -0.71
C ALA A 102 1.75 1.50 -0.72
N GLY A 103 1.87 0.44 0.09
CA GLY A 103 0.84 -0.57 0.28
C GLY A 103 -0.46 0.01 0.83
N ASN A 104 -0.41 0.99 1.73
CA ASN A 104 -1.61 1.68 2.22
C ASN A 104 -2.31 2.46 1.12
N SER A 105 -1.55 3.17 0.28
CA SER A 105 -2.11 3.88 -0.89
C SER A 105 -2.73 2.90 -1.88
N ILE A 106 -2.08 1.77 -2.13
CA ILE A 106 -2.61 0.67 -2.95
C ILE A 106 -3.91 0.11 -2.34
N GLU A 107 -3.97 -0.13 -1.02
CA GLU A 107 -5.18 -0.60 -0.34
C GLU A 107 -6.34 0.39 -0.54
N VAL A 108 -6.07 1.69 -0.40
CA VAL A 108 -7.06 2.75 -0.61
C VAL A 108 -7.51 2.78 -2.07
N LEU A 109 -6.61 2.57 -3.03
CA LEU A 109 -6.87 2.69 -4.46
C LEU A 109 -7.26 1.37 -5.14
N TRP A 110 -7.40 0.27 -4.39
CA TRP A 110 -7.62 -1.07 -4.91
C TRP A 110 -8.56 -1.11 -6.13
N ASP A 111 -8.10 -1.74 -7.20
CA ASP A 111 -8.81 -1.88 -8.46
C ASP A 111 -8.50 -3.23 -9.11
N ASP A 112 -9.54 -4.02 -9.39
CA ASP A 112 -9.39 -5.36 -9.97
C ASP A 112 -8.87 -5.32 -11.42
N ARG A 113 -8.83 -4.16 -12.08
CA ARG A 113 -8.13 -3.98 -13.36
C ARG A 113 -6.62 -4.26 -13.27
N CYS A 114 -6.04 -4.12 -12.07
CA CYS A 114 -4.63 -4.42 -11.77
C CYS A 114 -4.49 -5.67 -10.89
N PHE A 115 -5.52 -6.54 -10.84
CA PHE A 115 -5.56 -7.64 -9.87
C PHE A 115 -4.32 -8.53 -9.90
N ASP A 116 -3.88 -8.94 -11.09
CA ASP A 116 -2.77 -9.88 -11.21
C ASP A 116 -1.44 -9.27 -10.70
N ASP A 117 -1.20 -7.98 -10.98
CA ASP A 117 -0.06 -7.24 -10.43
C ASP A 117 -0.14 -7.12 -8.91
N LEU A 118 -1.33 -6.83 -8.38
CA LEU A 118 -1.57 -6.71 -6.94
C LEU A 118 -1.42 -8.05 -6.20
N VAL A 119 -1.84 -9.15 -6.82
CA VAL A 119 -1.60 -10.50 -6.30
C VAL A 119 -0.11 -10.83 -6.31
N ALA A 120 0.62 -10.46 -7.36
CA ALA A 120 2.07 -10.65 -7.40
C ALA A 120 2.77 -9.92 -6.24
N LEU A 121 2.37 -8.68 -5.95
CA LEU A 121 2.88 -7.94 -4.79
C LEU A 121 2.49 -8.58 -3.45
N ALA A 122 1.26 -9.07 -3.31
CA ALA A 122 0.76 -9.66 -2.08
C ALA A 122 1.41 -11.02 -1.75
N THR A 123 1.81 -11.77 -2.77
CA THR A 123 2.29 -13.16 -2.64
C THR A 123 3.82 -13.28 -2.67
N ASP A 124 4.54 -12.25 -3.09
CA ASP A 124 6.00 -12.25 -3.06
C ASP A 124 6.53 -12.06 -1.63
N ARG A 125 7.02 -13.17 -1.06
CA ARG A 125 7.60 -13.23 0.29
C ARG A 125 8.86 -12.38 0.45
N ALA A 126 9.56 -12.01 -0.63
CA ALA A 126 10.73 -11.15 -0.57
C ALA A 126 10.42 -9.74 -0.01
N TYR A 127 9.15 -9.31 -0.08
CA TYR A 127 8.73 -8.01 0.45
C TYR A 127 8.44 -8.00 1.95
N GLY A 128 8.50 -9.15 2.62
CA GLY A 128 8.28 -9.24 4.07
C GLY A 128 6.97 -8.59 4.51
N ARG A 129 6.95 -8.03 5.71
CA ARG A 129 5.79 -7.30 6.26
C ARG A 129 5.45 -6.00 5.50
N GLY A 130 6.28 -5.55 4.55
CA GLY A 130 5.95 -4.41 3.68
C GLY A 130 4.72 -4.65 2.80
N ARG A 131 4.33 -5.91 2.57
CA ARG A 131 3.15 -6.27 1.76
C ARG A 131 1.84 -6.39 2.56
N GLU A 132 1.86 -6.19 3.88
CA GLU A 132 0.67 -6.32 4.76
C GLU A 132 -0.53 -5.53 4.23
N MET A 133 -0.32 -4.29 3.79
CA MET A 133 -1.41 -3.43 3.32
C MET A 133 -1.94 -3.81 1.94
N VAL A 134 -1.09 -4.38 1.08
CA VAL A 134 -1.53 -4.94 -0.21
C VAL A 134 -2.40 -6.17 0.02
N VAL A 135 -1.99 -7.06 0.94
CA VAL A 135 -2.79 -8.23 1.35
C VAL A 135 -4.13 -7.80 1.92
N ARG A 136 -4.16 -6.77 2.77
CA ARG A 136 -5.42 -6.20 3.28
C ARG A 136 -6.31 -5.68 2.15
N GLY A 137 -5.71 -5.15 1.08
CA GLY A 137 -6.36 -4.66 -0.12
C GLY A 137 -7.17 -5.73 -0.86
N LEU A 138 -6.72 -6.99 -0.87
CA LEU A 138 -7.43 -8.12 -1.52
C LEU A 138 -8.87 -8.28 -1.01
N GLY A 139 -9.15 -7.93 0.25
CA GLY A 139 -10.51 -7.93 0.80
C GLY A 139 -11.45 -6.89 0.17
N ARG A 140 -10.95 -6.00 -0.71
CA ARG A 140 -11.75 -5.06 -1.51
C ARG A 140 -12.02 -5.56 -2.92
N SER A 141 -11.40 -6.66 -3.32
CA SER A 141 -11.59 -7.26 -4.63
C SER A 141 -12.99 -7.82 -4.78
N LYS A 142 -13.55 -7.73 -5.98
CA LYS A 142 -14.79 -8.39 -6.38
C LYS A 142 -14.53 -9.73 -7.07
N ARG A 143 -13.27 -10.08 -7.35
CA ARG A 143 -12.87 -11.35 -7.94
C ARG A 143 -12.95 -12.46 -6.90
N ALA A 144 -13.55 -13.59 -7.24
CA ALA A 144 -13.69 -14.72 -6.32
C ALA A 144 -12.31 -15.31 -5.95
N GLU A 145 -11.37 -15.23 -6.89
CA GLU A 145 -9.98 -15.67 -6.78
C GLU A 145 -9.22 -14.99 -5.62
N ALA A 146 -9.68 -13.81 -5.17
CA ALA A 146 -9.08 -13.15 -4.00
C ALA A 146 -9.18 -14.01 -2.74
N ALA A 147 -10.25 -14.78 -2.57
CA ALA A 147 -10.39 -15.72 -1.46
C ALA A 147 -9.32 -16.82 -1.50
N ASP A 148 -9.02 -17.36 -2.70
CA ASP A 148 -7.99 -18.39 -2.87
C ASP A 148 -6.61 -17.86 -2.45
N VAL A 149 -6.28 -16.65 -2.89
CA VAL A 149 -5.03 -15.98 -2.52
C VAL A 149 -4.97 -15.75 -1.01
N LEU A 150 -6.03 -15.20 -0.42
CA LEU A 150 -6.09 -14.91 1.01
C LEU A 150 -5.98 -16.17 1.88
N ILE A 151 -6.64 -17.27 1.50
CA ILE A 151 -6.53 -18.56 2.17
C ILE A 151 -5.09 -19.08 2.10
N GLY A 152 -4.45 -18.95 0.93
CA GLY A 152 -3.05 -19.34 0.73
C GLY A 152 -2.05 -18.55 1.57
N LEU A 153 -2.42 -17.36 2.07
CA LEU A 153 -1.57 -16.51 2.90
C LEU A 153 -1.74 -16.75 4.42
N LEU A 154 -2.64 -17.65 4.84
CA LEU A 154 -2.88 -17.93 6.26
C LEU A 154 -1.75 -18.72 6.95
N ASP A 155 -0.78 -19.25 6.20
CA ASP A 155 0.42 -19.88 6.76
C ASP A 155 1.62 -18.92 6.83
N ASP A 156 1.44 -17.68 6.36
CA ASP A 156 2.51 -16.71 6.22
C ASP A 156 2.57 -15.78 7.44
N PRO A 157 3.59 -15.91 8.31
CA PRO A 157 3.63 -15.15 9.56
C PRO A 157 3.76 -13.64 9.34
N ASP A 158 4.29 -13.18 8.21
CA ASP A 158 4.43 -11.75 7.92
C ASP A 158 3.07 -11.09 7.63
N VAL A 159 2.11 -11.86 7.12
CA VAL A 159 0.84 -11.32 6.59
C VAL A 159 -0.41 -12.07 7.03
N LEU A 160 -0.29 -13.00 7.97
CA LEU A 160 -1.40 -13.75 8.57
C LEU A 160 -2.54 -12.80 9.00
N VAL A 161 -2.22 -11.80 9.81
CA VAL A 161 -3.23 -10.89 10.37
C VAL A 161 -3.95 -10.07 9.28
N PRO A 162 -3.25 -9.42 8.32
CA PRO A 162 -3.90 -8.80 7.17
C PRO A 162 -4.77 -9.75 6.35
N ALA A 163 -4.33 -11.00 6.12
CA ALA A 163 -5.11 -11.99 5.38
C ALA A 163 -6.41 -12.36 6.11
N VAL A 164 -6.33 -12.61 7.42
CA VAL A 164 -7.48 -12.83 8.31
C VAL A 164 -8.46 -11.65 8.26
N ILE A 165 -7.95 -10.42 8.33
CA ILE A 165 -8.80 -9.20 8.25
C ILE A 165 -9.46 -9.07 6.88
N ALA A 166 -8.73 -9.37 5.80
CA ALA A 166 -9.25 -9.29 4.44
C ALA A 166 -10.35 -10.33 4.17
N LEU A 167 -10.21 -11.56 4.68
CA LEU A 167 -11.22 -12.62 4.57
C LEU A 167 -12.57 -12.25 5.20
N ARG A 168 -12.62 -11.36 6.19
CA ARG A 168 -13.91 -10.85 6.71
C ARG A 168 -14.72 -10.10 5.66
N LYS A 169 -14.04 -9.47 4.70
CA LYS A 169 -14.68 -8.74 3.60
C LYS A 169 -14.87 -9.62 2.36
N HIS A 170 -14.21 -10.78 2.34
CA HIS A 170 -14.27 -11.76 1.28
C HIS A 170 -14.47 -13.18 1.88
N PRO A 171 -15.63 -13.42 2.53
CA PRO A 171 -15.83 -14.63 3.31
C PRO A 171 -16.01 -15.85 2.39
N ASP A 172 -15.23 -16.90 2.67
CA ASP A 172 -15.27 -18.16 1.91
C ASP A 172 -15.27 -19.35 2.89
N PRO A 173 -16.23 -20.29 2.79
CA PRO A 173 -16.32 -21.43 3.72
C PRO A 173 -15.05 -22.31 3.72
N ARG A 174 -14.28 -22.34 2.62
CA ARG A 174 -13.02 -23.07 2.51
C ARG A 174 -11.94 -22.52 3.46
N ALA A 175 -12.07 -21.28 3.92
CA ALA A 175 -11.14 -20.67 4.87
C ALA A 175 -11.24 -21.24 6.30
N ARG A 176 -12.34 -21.94 6.65
CA ARG A 176 -12.59 -22.40 8.03
C ARG A 176 -11.47 -23.28 8.58
N GLY A 177 -11.12 -24.36 7.89
CA GLY A 177 -10.05 -25.27 8.32
C GLY A 177 -8.67 -24.58 8.44
N PRO A 178 -8.23 -23.82 7.43
CA PRO A 178 -7.01 -23.02 7.50
C PRO A 178 -6.99 -22.02 8.68
N LEU A 179 -8.10 -21.33 8.95
CA LEU A 179 -8.22 -20.39 10.07
C LEU A 179 -8.17 -21.09 11.44
N GLU A 180 -8.85 -22.22 11.60
CA GLU A 180 -8.78 -23.04 12.82
C GLU A 180 -7.37 -23.54 13.09
N LYS A 181 -6.66 -23.98 12.03
CA LYS A 181 -5.25 -24.35 12.13
C LYS A 181 -4.37 -23.15 12.52
N ALA A 182 -4.60 -22.00 11.90
CA ALA A 182 -3.83 -20.78 12.18
C ALA A 182 -4.10 -20.22 13.59
N HIS A 183 -5.26 -20.50 14.20
CA HIS A 183 -5.61 -20.03 15.55
C HIS A 183 -4.70 -20.61 16.64
N ALA A 184 -4.33 -21.89 16.49
CA ALA A 184 -3.53 -22.61 17.47
C ALA A 184 -2.13 -21.98 17.62
N GLY A 185 -1.73 -21.69 18.85
CA GLY A 185 -0.40 -21.15 19.16
C GLY A 185 -0.22 -19.65 18.91
N GLN A 186 -1.25 -18.94 18.47
CA GLN A 186 -1.19 -17.49 18.27
C GLN A 186 -1.41 -16.71 19.56
N GLU A 187 -0.95 -15.45 19.56
CA GLU A 187 -1.25 -14.51 20.63
C GLU A 187 -2.76 -14.26 20.74
N ARG A 188 -3.22 -14.00 21.97
CA ARG A 188 -4.66 -13.87 22.28
C ARG A 188 -5.38 -12.82 21.43
N TRP A 189 -4.69 -11.76 21.01
CA TRP A 189 -5.30 -10.73 20.17
C TRP A 189 -5.45 -11.21 18.72
N VAL A 190 -4.52 -12.01 18.18
CA VAL A 190 -4.63 -12.63 16.85
C VAL A 190 -5.74 -13.68 16.84
N GLN A 191 -5.82 -14.51 17.89
CA GLN A 191 -6.91 -15.48 18.09
C GLN A 191 -8.29 -14.81 17.98
N LYS A 192 -8.47 -13.64 18.62
CA LYS A 192 -9.71 -12.86 18.51
C LYS A 192 -10.01 -12.39 17.09
N GLU A 193 -8.99 -11.99 16.32
CA GLU A 193 -9.20 -11.59 14.92
C GLU A 193 -9.59 -12.79 14.04
N ILE A 194 -9.04 -13.97 14.32
CA ILE A 194 -9.42 -15.22 13.65
C ILE A 194 -10.85 -15.63 14.02
N GLU A 195 -11.21 -15.61 15.30
CA GLU A 195 -12.56 -15.91 15.79
C GLU A 195 -13.62 -14.99 15.16
N LYS A 196 -13.33 -13.68 15.09
CA LYS A 196 -14.19 -12.71 14.38
C LYS A 196 -14.36 -13.07 12.91
N THR A 197 -13.33 -13.60 12.27
CA THR A 197 -13.35 -13.98 10.85
C THR A 197 -14.13 -15.27 10.64
N LEU A 198 -13.91 -16.28 11.47
CA LEU A 198 -14.69 -17.53 11.46
C LEU A 198 -16.20 -17.28 11.61
N ALA A 199 -16.58 -16.32 12.45
CA ALA A 199 -17.98 -15.93 12.64
C ALA A 199 -18.65 -15.30 11.40
N THR A 200 -17.86 -14.83 10.41
CA THR A 200 -18.38 -14.27 9.15
C THR A 200 -18.51 -15.30 8.03
N LEU A 201 -17.95 -16.49 8.20
CA LEU A 201 -17.95 -17.50 7.16
C LEU A 201 -19.34 -18.12 6.99
N PRO A 202 -19.78 -18.37 5.75
CA PRO A 202 -20.97 -19.18 5.49
C PRO A 202 -20.88 -20.56 6.15
N SER A 203 -22.05 -21.11 6.49
CA SER A 203 -22.17 -22.50 6.94
C SER A 203 -21.74 -23.48 5.84
#